data_AF-A0A6F9CAU4-F1
#
_entry.id   AF-A0A6F9CAU4-F1
#
_cell.length_a   1.000
_cell.length_b   1.000
_cell.length_c   1.000
_cell.angle_alpha   90.00
_cell.angle_beta   90.00
_cell.angle_gamma   90.00
#
_symmetry.space_group_name_H-M   'P 1'
#
loop_
_entity.id
_entity.type
_entity.pdbx_description
1 polymer ?
#
loop_
_entity_poly.entity_id
_entity_poly.type
_entity_poly.pdbx_seq_one_letter_code
_entity_poly.pdbx_strand_id
1 'polypeptide(L)'
;METVRRPMSRSTLPAALTFQLAAQVLDDLDDEDIGFGLVDEKKDLSVAKKLGLDEVESIYIFIDNEIIEYDGELAADTLVEFLYDVIEDPVEIIDNERELKGFHNIDEDIKLVGYFKSEKSPHFIEYDDAAEEFHPFIKFFATFDPKIAKKLNMKLNEVDFYEPFMEEPVTIPGKPYTEAELVDYIEEHDRRMTLMESTLLPSLRRMTLLVPYWEKTFGIDLGSPQIGVVDVEDADSVWMEMDDDEDMPTADELEDWIEDVLSGKIDPDDDDDDDDDDDDDDEDDDDDDDDDEDDDDDEDDDDDDDDDDDDDDDDDDDDDDDDDDDDDE
;
A
#
# COMPACT_ATOMS: atom_id res chain seq x y z
N MET A 1 -12.75 12.43 -29.31
CA MET A 1 -11.31 12.76 -29.19
C MET A 1 -10.52 11.99 -30.25
N GLU A 2 -9.46 12.58 -30.81
CA GLU A 2 -8.67 12.01 -31.90
C GLU A 2 -7.62 11.02 -31.34
N THR A 3 -7.82 9.72 -31.56
CA THR A 3 -6.92 8.65 -31.11
C THR A 3 -5.69 8.60 -32.02
N VAL A 4 -4.61 9.27 -31.65
CA VAL A 4 -3.33 9.15 -32.37
C VAL A 4 -2.55 7.95 -31.82
N ARG A 5 -2.77 6.77 -32.41
CA ARG A 5 -1.91 5.59 -32.19
C ARG A 5 -0.56 5.80 -32.89
N ARG A 6 0.53 5.98 -32.13
CA ARG A 6 1.92 5.84 -32.61
C ARG A 6 2.65 4.75 -31.82
N PRO A 7 3.62 4.06 -32.44
CA PRO A 7 4.20 2.84 -31.89
C PRO A 7 5.08 3.15 -30.67
N MET A 8 4.73 2.56 -29.52
CA MET A 8 5.46 2.65 -28.25
C MET A 8 6.83 1.96 -28.32
N SER A 9 7.83 2.55 -27.68
CA SER A 9 9.12 1.91 -27.43
C SER A 9 8.98 0.77 -26.41
N ARG A 10 9.66 -0.34 -26.66
CA ARG A 10 9.54 -1.64 -25.96
C ARG A 10 9.71 -1.66 -24.42
N SER A 11 10.09 -0.56 -23.77
CA SER A 11 10.27 -0.50 -22.30
C SER A 11 9.05 0.03 -21.54
N THR A 12 8.02 0.58 -22.22
CA THR A 12 6.86 1.21 -21.59
C THR A 12 5.60 0.33 -21.56
N LEU A 13 5.70 -0.93 -22.00
CA LEU A 13 4.53 -1.79 -22.25
C LEU A 13 3.74 -2.16 -20.97
N PRO A 14 4.37 -2.51 -19.82
CA PRO A 14 3.61 -2.86 -18.62
C PRO A 14 2.87 -1.66 -18.03
N ALA A 15 3.59 -0.55 -17.77
CA ALA A 15 3.00 0.68 -17.22
C ALA A 15 1.89 1.26 -18.10
N ALA A 16 2.12 1.33 -19.42
CA ALA A 16 1.11 1.83 -20.36
C ALA A 16 -0.15 0.95 -20.39
N LEU A 17 -0.01 -0.37 -20.19
CA LEU A 17 -1.15 -1.27 -20.09
C LEU A 17 -1.92 -1.05 -18.79
N THR A 18 -1.22 -0.89 -17.66
CA THR A 18 -1.81 -0.54 -16.36
C THR A 18 -2.66 0.73 -16.47
N PHE A 19 -2.10 1.81 -17.04
CA PHE A 19 -2.83 3.06 -17.25
C PHE A 19 -4.02 2.91 -18.19
N GLN A 20 -3.89 2.10 -19.24
CA GLN A 20 -5.00 1.86 -20.16
C GLN A 20 -6.15 1.09 -19.49
N LEU A 21 -5.85 0.13 -18.63
CA LEU A 21 -6.84 -0.60 -17.85
C LEU A 21 -7.53 0.32 -16.85
N ALA A 22 -6.77 1.12 -16.10
CA ALA A 22 -7.33 2.10 -15.17
C ALA A 22 -8.26 3.10 -15.90
N ALA A 23 -7.80 3.66 -17.02
CA ALA A 23 -8.60 4.55 -17.85
C ALA A 23 -9.90 3.89 -18.35
N GLN A 24 -9.85 2.60 -18.72
CA GLN A 24 -11.05 1.90 -19.18
C GLN A 24 -12.08 1.71 -18.06
N VAL A 25 -11.64 1.43 -16.83
CA VAL A 25 -12.55 1.28 -15.68
C VAL A 25 -13.18 2.62 -15.30
N LEU A 26 -12.40 3.71 -15.38
CA LEU A 26 -12.86 5.04 -15.02
C LEU A 26 -13.69 5.73 -16.12
N ASP A 27 -13.60 5.29 -17.38
CA ASP A 27 -14.45 5.79 -18.49
C ASP A 27 -15.94 5.48 -18.26
N ASP A 28 -16.26 4.47 -17.42
CA ASP A 28 -17.63 4.14 -17.02
C ASP A 28 -18.22 5.12 -15.98
N LEU A 29 -17.42 6.06 -15.45
CA LEU A 29 -17.88 7.11 -14.54
C LEU A 29 -18.45 8.28 -15.35
N ASP A 30 -19.74 8.19 -15.69
CA ASP A 30 -20.47 9.15 -16.53
C ASP A 30 -20.41 10.62 -16.07
N ASP A 31 -20.08 10.87 -14.79
CA ASP A 31 -20.09 12.21 -14.17
C ASP A 31 -18.69 12.82 -13.97
N GLU A 32 -17.60 12.09 -14.24
CA GLU A 32 -16.22 12.53 -13.91
C GLU A 32 -15.30 12.61 -15.14
N ASP A 33 -14.66 13.78 -15.34
CA ASP A 33 -13.77 14.04 -16.48
C ASP A 33 -12.31 13.60 -16.17
N ILE A 34 -12.08 12.30 -15.92
CA ILE A 34 -10.74 11.77 -15.60
C ILE A 34 -9.92 11.52 -16.87
N GLY A 35 -8.73 12.11 -16.94
CA GLY A 35 -7.83 12.01 -18.10
C GLY A 35 -6.45 11.46 -17.75
N PHE A 36 -5.97 10.50 -18.55
CA PHE A 36 -4.61 9.96 -18.42
C PHE A 36 -3.66 10.55 -19.47
N GLY A 37 -2.48 10.97 -19.02
CA GLY A 37 -1.44 11.57 -19.87
C GLY A 37 -0.06 10.99 -19.59
N LEU A 38 0.80 10.95 -20.61
CA LEU A 38 2.20 10.58 -20.48
C LEU A 38 3.07 11.77 -20.84
N VAL A 39 4.06 12.08 -19.98
CA VAL A 39 5.04 13.15 -20.21
C VAL A 39 6.42 12.52 -20.35
N ASP A 40 7.05 12.65 -21.52
CA ASP A 40 8.38 12.09 -21.76
C ASP A 40 9.44 13.06 -21.21
N GLU A 41 10.24 12.61 -20.24
CA GLU A 41 11.31 13.40 -19.60
C GLU A 41 12.23 14.13 -20.61
N LYS A 42 12.54 13.48 -21.74
CA LYS A 42 13.51 13.98 -22.73
C LYS A 42 12.86 14.85 -23.79
N LYS A 43 11.64 14.52 -24.21
CA LYS A 43 10.93 15.24 -25.28
C LYS A 43 10.10 16.40 -24.74
N ASP A 44 9.53 16.24 -23.56
CA ASP A 44 8.52 17.12 -22.99
C ASP A 44 9.01 17.87 -21.74
N LEU A 45 10.34 18.05 -21.61
CA LEU A 45 10.99 18.76 -20.50
C LEU A 45 10.37 20.12 -20.15
N SER A 46 9.87 20.85 -21.15
CA SER A 46 9.24 22.15 -20.91
C SER A 46 7.84 22.06 -20.30
N VAL A 47 7.14 20.94 -20.50
CA VAL A 47 5.86 20.63 -19.87
C VAL A 47 6.11 20.16 -18.45
N ALA A 48 7.01 19.19 -18.25
CA ALA A 48 7.41 18.71 -16.92
C ALA A 48 7.80 19.86 -15.98
N LYS A 49 8.72 20.73 -16.42
CA LYS A 49 9.15 21.92 -15.63
C LYS A 49 8.06 22.94 -15.33
N LYS A 50 7.02 23.01 -16.15
CA LYS A 50 5.89 23.93 -15.92
C LYS A 50 4.88 23.37 -14.95
N LEU A 51 4.73 22.05 -14.93
CA LEU A 51 3.82 21.32 -14.07
C LEU A 51 4.48 20.93 -12.73
N GLY A 52 5.80 21.11 -12.59
CA GLY A 52 6.51 20.75 -11.37
C GLY A 52 6.78 19.25 -11.24
N LEU A 53 6.89 18.54 -12.37
CA LEU A 53 7.19 17.11 -12.38
C LEU A 53 8.71 16.93 -12.20
N ASP A 54 9.13 16.65 -10.98
CA ASP A 54 10.53 16.59 -10.59
C ASP A 54 11.07 15.16 -10.54
N GLU A 55 10.21 14.17 -10.28
CA GLU A 55 10.57 12.75 -10.28
C GLU A 55 10.25 12.04 -11.60
N VAL A 56 11.11 11.10 -11.97
CA VAL A 56 10.98 10.30 -13.21
C VAL A 56 10.37 8.96 -12.85
N GLU A 57 9.47 8.47 -13.71
CA GLU A 57 8.70 7.23 -13.48
C GLU A 57 7.64 7.34 -12.37
N SER A 58 7.40 8.53 -11.82
CA SER A 58 6.33 8.82 -10.86
C SER A 58 5.02 9.22 -11.55
N ILE A 59 3.90 9.03 -10.84
CA ILE A 59 2.55 9.41 -11.29
C ILE A 59 2.15 10.69 -10.56
N TYR A 60 1.74 11.70 -11.31
CA TYR A 60 1.22 12.97 -10.77
C TYR A 60 -0.25 13.11 -11.11
N ILE A 61 -1.07 13.36 -10.09
CA ILE A 61 -2.51 13.56 -10.21
C ILE A 61 -2.80 15.04 -9.98
N PHE A 62 -3.53 15.63 -10.92
CA PHE A 62 -3.93 17.02 -10.87
C PHE A 62 -5.42 17.07 -10.59
N ILE A 63 -5.80 17.58 -9.41
CA ILE A 63 -7.19 17.78 -9.03
C ILE A 63 -7.35 19.22 -8.55
N ASP A 64 -8.32 19.94 -9.14
CA ASP A 64 -8.55 21.36 -8.91
C ASP A 64 -7.27 22.22 -8.93
N ASN A 65 -6.78 22.64 -7.76
CA ASN A 65 -5.58 23.45 -7.58
C ASN A 65 -4.40 22.69 -6.94
N GLU A 66 -4.60 21.40 -6.65
CA GLU A 66 -3.64 20.53 -5.99
C GLU A 66 -2.94 19.57 -6.95
N ILE A 67 -1.72 19.19 -6.56
CA ILE A 67 -0.91 18.21 -7.26
C ILE A 67 -0.53 17.13 -6.25
N ILE A 68 -1.02 15.92 -6.48
CA ILE A 68 -0.75 14.77 -5.65
C ILE A 68 0.28 13.89 -6.36
N GLU A 69 1.38 13.60 -5.67
CA GLU A 69 2.36 12.60 -6.12
C GLU A 69 1.94 11.23 -5.61
N TYR A 70 1.67 10.31 -6.53
CA TYR A 70 1.29 8.95 -6.20
C TYR A 70 2.54 8.09 -6.07
N ASP A 71 2.78 7.61 -4.84
CA ASP A 71 3.88 6.71 -4.47
C ASP A 71 3.37 5.29 -4.14
N GLY A 72 2.18 4.94 -4.63
CA GLY A 72 1.61 3.61 -4.47
C GLY A 72 2.11 2.61 -5.52
N GLU A 73 1.68 1.36 -5.38
CA GLU A 73 2.00 0.30 -6.35
C GLU A 73 1.48 0.63 -7.75
N LEU A 74 2.29 0.37 -8.79
CA LEU A 74 1.87 0.50 -10.19
C LEU A 74 0.99 -0.68 -10.63
N ALA A 75 -0.22 -0.77 -10.08
CA ALA A 75 -1.25 -1.74 -10.41
C ALA A 75 -2.57 -1.03 -10.73
N ALA A 76 -3.35 -1.58 -11.67
CA ALA A 76 -4.50 -0.87 -12.23
C ALA A 76 -5.64 -0.77 -11.20
N ASP A 77 -5.85 -1.83 -10.42
CA ASP A 77 -6.78 -1.87 -9.31
C ASP A 77 -6.40 -0.87 -8.20
N THR A 78 -5.15 -0.88 -7.74
CA THR A 78 -4.67 0.07 -6.72
C THR A 78 -4.78 1.51 -7.18
N LEU A 79 -4.39 1.81 -8.43
CA LEU A 79 -4.48 3.15 -8.97
C LEU A 79 -5.94 3.61 -9.14
N VAL A 80 -6.83 2.72 -9.54
CA VAL A 80 -8.27 3.03 -9.66
C VAL A 80 -8.87 3.27 -8.28
N GLU A 81 -8.57 2.44 -7.28
CA GLU A 81 -8.98 2.64 -5.88
C GLU A 81 -8.50 4.01 -5.37
N PHE A 82 -7.22 4.34 -5.60
CA PHE A 82 -6.69 5.64 -5.21
C PHE A 82 -7.39 6.81 -5.91
N LEU A 83 -7.65 6.69 -7.21
CA LEU A 83 -8.35 7.73 -7.96
C LEU A 83 -9.80 7.89 -7.53
N TYR A 84 -10.48 6.82 -7.11
CA TYR A 84 -11.80 6.91 -6.48
C TYR A 84 -11.75 7.72 -5.19
N ASP A 85 -10.75 7.48 -4.34
CA ASP A 85 -10.58 8.27 -3.13
C ASP A 85 -10.25 9.74 -3.44
N VAL A 86 -9.43 10.02 -4.47
CA VAL A 86 -9.07 11.39 -4.86
C VAL A 86 -10.28 12.21 -5.34
N ILE A 87 -11.19 11.62 -6.11
CA ILE A 87 -12.35 12.35 -6.65
C ILE A 87 -13.50 12.51 -5.65
N GLU A 88 -13.47 11.80 -4.52
CA GLU A 88 -14.43 12.00 -3.45
C GLU A 88 -14.21 13.34 -2.72
N ASP A 89 -15.28 13.84 -2.08
CA ASP A 89 -15.19 15.06 -1.29
C ASP A 89 -14.16 14.88 -0.14
N PRO A 90 -13.31 15.88 0.14
CA PRO A 90 -12.26 15.75 1.16
C PRO A 90 -12.82 15.59 2.58
N VAL A 91 -14.09 15.98 2.82
CA VAL A 91 -14.75 15.86 4.11
C VAL A 91 -16.06 15.07 4.03
N GLU A 92 -16.09 13.88 4.64
CA GLU A 92 -17.31 13.06 4.72
C GLU A 92 -18.27 13.56 5.83
N ILE A 93 -19.56 13.71 5.52
CA ILE A 93 -20.55 14.18 6.48
C ILE A 93 -21.24 13.03 7.21
N ILE A 94 -21.11 13.01 8.54
CA ILE A 94 -21.81 12.09 9.44
C ILE A 94 -23.14 12.72 9.88
N ASP A 95 -24.24 12.33 9.25
CA ASP A 95 -25.59 12.80 9.55
C ASP A 95 -26.48 11.76 10.24
N ASN A 96 -26.08 10.48 10.24
CA ASN A 96 -26.88 9.38 10.78
C ASN A 96 -26.07 8.31 11.55
N GLU A 97 -26.78 7.35 12.16
CA GLU A 97 -26.15 6.31 12.99
C GLU A 97 -25.36 5.27 12.18
N ARG A 98 -25.67 5.10 10.89
CA ARG A 98 -24.97 4.15 10.03
C ARG A 98 -23.59 4.70 9.66
N GLU A 99 -23.52 5.95 9.24
CA GLU A 99 -22.25 6.66 9.00
C GLU A 99 -21.42 6.74 10.27
N LEU A 100 -22.02 7.08 11.41
CA LEU A 100 -21.30 7.10 12.69
C LEU A 100 -20.69 5.73 13.03
N LYS A 101 -21.37 4.64 12.67
CA LYS A 101 -20.82 3.30 12.83
C LYS A 101 -19.69 3.04 11.82
N GLY A 102 -19.82 3.49 10.58
CA GLY A 102 -18.77 3.45 9.57
C GLY A 102 -17.50 4.15 10.05
N PHE A 103 -17.65 5.39 10.53
CA PHE A 103 -16.58 6.18 11.15
C PHE A 103 -15.84 5.41 12.26
N HIS A 104 -16.55 4.74 13.16
CA HIS A 104 -15.92 3.97 14.24
C HIS A 104 -15.26 2.66 13.79
N ASN A 105 -15.57 2.15 12.61
CA ASN A 105 -14.98 0.93 12.07
C ASN A 105 -13.65 1.17 11.32
N ILE A 106 -13.26 2.43 11.12
CA ILE A 106 -11.99 2.81 10.50
C ILE A 106 -10.97 2.96 11.63
N ASP A 107 -10.28 1.89 12.02
CA ASP A 107 -9.26 1.92 13.07
C ASP A 107 -7.84 2.03 12.52
N GLU A 108 -7.58 1.57 11.30
CA GLU A 108 -6.24 1.54 10.69
C GLU A 108 -5.74 2.92 10.20
N ASP A 109 -6.64 3.86 9.88
CA ASP A 109 -6.27 5.15 9.29
C ASP A 109 -6.30 6.31 10.29
N ILE A 110 -5.42 7.29 10.07
CA ILE A 110 -5.55 8.60 10.72
C ILE A 110 -6.86 9.23 10.25
N LYS A 111 -7.68 9.66 11.21
CA LYS A 111 -8.94 10.34 10.91
C LYS A 111 -9.23 11.49 11.86
N LEU A 112 -9.90 12.51 11.33
CA LEU A 112 -10.36 13.65 12.10
C LEU A 112 -11.88 13.74 12.04
N VAL A 113 -12.50 14.24 13.10
CA VAL A 113 -13.92 14.58 13.08
C VAL A 113 -14.16 15.95 13.69
N GLY A 114 -14.90 16.80 12.98
CA GLY A 114 -15.28 18.13 13.44
C GLY A 114 -16.79 18.29 13.68
N TYR A 115 -17.19 18.97 14.75
CA TYR A 115 -18.60 19.35 14.95
C TYR A 115 -18.82 20.84 14.64
N PHE A 116 -19.53 21.14 13.55
CA PHE A 116 -19.77 22.51 13.12
C PHE A 116 -21.27 22.86 13.05
N LYS A 117 -21.55 24.14 12.83
CA LYS A 117 -22.94 24.63 12.77
C LYS A 117 -23.65 24.24 11.47
N SER A 118 -22.91 24.21 10.37
CA SER A 118 -23.35 23.96 8.99
C SER A 118 -22.15 24.07 8.05
N GLU A 119 -22.27 23.58 6.83
CA GLU A 119 -21.30 23.78 5.72
C GLU A 119 -20.92 25.26 5.51
N LYS A 120 -21.84 26.19 5.77
CA LYS A 120 -21.60 27.64 5.59
C LYS A 120 -20.91 28.31 6.79
N SER A 121 -20.47 27.51 7.77
CA SER A 121 -19.78 28.03 8.95
C SER A 121 -18.35 28.39 8.55
N PRO A 122 -17.83 29.57 8.93
CA PRO A 122 -16.43 29.91 8.67
C PRO A 122 -15.45 28.86 9.21
N HIS A 123 -15.76 28.25 10.35
CA HIS A 123 -14.91 27.20 10.93
C HIS A 123 -14.96 25.86 10.19
N PHE A 124 -16.05 25.60 9.46
CA PHE A 124 -16.10 24.41 8.61
C PHE A 124 -15.31 24.67 7.33
N ILE A 125 -15.43 25.86 6.74
CA ILE A 125 -14.65 26.23 5.55
C ILE A 125 -13.14 26.09 5.83
N GLU A 126 -12.63 26.63 6.94
CA GLU A 126 -11.21 26.47 7.31
C GLU A 126 -10.81 25.01 7.60
N TYR A 127 -11.76 24.14 7.93
CA TYR A 127 -11.53 22.71 8.17
C TYR A 127 -11.56 21.91 6.87
N ASP A 128 -12.43 22.30 5.94
CA ASP A 128 -12.57 21.79 4.58
C ASP A 128 -11.32 22.16 3.76
N ASP A 129 -10.91 23.42 3.80
CA ASP A 129 -9.66 23.92 3.18
C ASP A 129 -8.45 23.14 3.72
N ALA A 130 -8.40 22.83 5.03
CA ALA A 130 -7.33 22.03 5.60
C ALA A 130 -7.40 20.54 5.20
N ALA A 131 -8.58 20.02 4.87
CA ALA A 131 -8.75 18.64 4.45
C ALA A 131 -8.19 18.42 3.04
N GLU A 132 -8.34 19.40 2.15
CA GLU A 132 -7.79 19.39 0.78
C GLU A 132 -6.27 19.13 0.78
N GLU A 133 -5.53 19.70 1.74
CA GLU A 133 -4.07 19.55 1.87
C GLU A 133 -3.62 18.10 2.19
N PHE A 134 -4.49 17.28 2.78
CA PHE A 134 -4.17 15.90 3.17
C PHE A 134 -4.98 14.86 2.40
N HIS A 135 -5.84 15.28 1.48
CA HIS A 135 -6.69 14.39 0.70
C HIS A 135 -5.84 13.61 -0.32
N PRO A 136 -6.03 12.28 -0.49
CA PRO A 136 -6.97 11.40 0.20
C PRO A 136 -6.40 10.60 1.38
N PHE A 137 -5.17 10.91 1.80
CA PHE A 137 -4.38 10.11 2.73
C PHE A 137 -4.88 10.17 4.18
N ILE A 138 -5.43 11.31 4.60
CA ILE A 138 -6.03 11.47 5.94
C ILE A 138 -7.53 11.66 5.79
N LYS A 139 -8.32 10.87 6.52
CA LYS A 139 -9.78 10.88 6.39
C LYS A 139 -10.39 11.97 7.27
N PHE A 140 -11.01 12.99 6.68
CA PHE A 140 -11.70 14.04 7.40
C PHE A 140 -13.21 13.77 7.44
N PHE A 141 -13.79 13.90 8.62
CA PHE A 141 -15.22 13.80 8.85
C PHE A 141 -15.76 15.08 9.46
N ALA A 142 -17.03 15.38 9.21
CA ALA A 142 -17.74 16.43 9.91
C ALA A 142 -19.17 16.03 10.26
N THR A 143 -19.70 16.63 11.32
CA THR A 143 -21.13 16.55 11.59
C THR A 143 -21.71 17.93 11.82
N PHE A 144 -22.96 18.10 11.39
CA PHE A 144 -23.78 19.27 11.71
C PHE A 144 -24.95 18.93 12.64
N ASP A 145 -25.19 17.64 12.94
CA ASP A 145 -26.28 17.19 13.81
C ASP A 145 -25.84 17.19 15.29
N PRO A 146 -26.47 18.00 16.16
CA PRO A 146 -26.19 17.99 17.60
C PRO A 146 -26.37 16.62 18.28
N LYS A 147 -27.17 15.70 17.71
CA LYS A 147 -27.36 14.34 18.23
C LYS A 147 -26.15 13.46 17.95
N ILE A 148 -25.57 13.56 16.76
CA ILE A 148 -24.35 12.82 16.38
C ILE A 148 -23.18 13.37 17.20
N ALA A 149 -23.01 14.69 17.23
CA ALA A 149 -21.99 15.34 18.07
C ALA A 149 -22.08 14.93 19.55
N LYS A 150 -23.30 14.76 20.09
CA LYS A 150 -23.49 14.28 21.46
C LYS A 150 -23.02 12.83 21.66
N LYS A 151 -23.15 11.97 20.66
CA LYS A 151 -22.65 10.58 20.72
C LYS A 151 -21.13 10.52 20.64
N LEU A 152 -20.54 11.40 19.83
CA LEU A 152 -19.10 11.64 19.77
C LEU A 152 -18.56 12.43 20.98
N ASN A 153 -19.43 12.87 21.91
CA ASN A 153 -19.07 13.70 23.08
C ASN A 153 -18.42 15.06 22.74
N MET A 154 -18.69 15.60 21.55
CA MET A 154 -18.06 16.83 21.04
C MET A 154 -18.83 18.09 21.39
N LYS A 155 -18.12 19.23 21.41
CA LYS A 155 -18.71 20.57 21.49
C LYS A 155 -18.61 21.29 20.14
N LEU A 156 -19.43 22.34 19.97
CA LEU A 156 -19.41 23.13 18.73
C LEU A 156 -18.00 23.71 18.46
N ASN A 157 -17.57 23.60 17.20
CA ASN A 157 -16.25 23.95 16.66
C ASN A 157 -15.08 23.20 17.32
N GLU A 158 -15.33 22.00 17.83
CA GLU A 158 -14.30 21.08 18.31
C GLU A 158 -13.92 20.14 17.16
N VAL A 159 -12.63 19.84 17.06
CA VAL A 159 -12.07 18.85 16.15
C VAL A 159 -11.30 17.85 17.01
N ASP A 160 -11.62 16.58 16.82
CA ASP A 160 -10.98 15.44 17.47
C ASP A 160 -10.12 14.71 16.44
N PHE A 161 -8.88 14.40 16.80
CA PHE A 161 -7.89 13.66 16.02
C PHE A 161 -7.80 12.24 16.58
N TYR A 162 -7.92 11.23 15.71
CA TYR A 162 -7.77 9.82 16.05
C TYR A 162 -6.48 9.30 15.41
N GLU A 163 -5.59 8.81 16.27
CA GLU A 163 -4.42 8.03 15.85
C GLU A 163 -4.87 6.63 15.38
N PRO A 164 -4.15 6.01 14.43
CA PRO A 164 -4.35 4.61 14.06
C PRO A 164 -4.37 3.71 15.29
N PHE A 165 -5.28 2.74 15.26
CA PHE A 165 -5.56 1.74 16.28
C PHE A 165 -5.97 2.28 17.66
N MET A 166 -6.18 3.60 17.80
CA MET A 166 -6.56 4.25 19.06
C MET A 166 -8.06 4.51 19.14
N GLU A 167 -8.72 3.96 20.17
CA GLU A 167 -10.16 4.18 20.41
C GLU A 167 -10.48 5.61 20.92
N GLU A 168 -9.58 6.20 21.70
CA GLU A 168 -9.78 7.52 22.32
C GLU A 168 -9.14 8.63 21.48
N PRO A 169 -9.89 9.68 21.11
CA PRO A 169 -9.33 10.79 20.36
C PRO A 169 -8.53 11.76 21.23
N VAL A 170 -7.67 12.53 20.56
CA VAL A 170 -7.06 13.74 21.09
C VAL A 170 -7.79 14.95 20.52
N THR A 171 -8.46 15.72 21.38
CA THR A 171 -9.08 16.98 20.97
C THR A 171 -8.01 18.04 20.68
N ILE A 172 -8.02 18.60 19.47
CA ILE A 172 -7.06 19.62 19.06
C ILE A 172 -7.23 20.88 19.94
N PRO A 173 -6.16 21.37 20.59
CA PRO A 173 -6.24 22.53 21.47
C PRO A 173 -6.40 23.84 20.67
N GLY A 174 -6.95 24.88 21.28
CA GLY A 174 -6.84 26.26 20.75
C GLY A 174 -8.02 26.83 19.97
N LYS A 175 -9.14 26.11 19.83
CA LYS A 175 -10.32 26.56 19.04
C LYS A 175 -10.78 28.01 19.27
N PRO A 176 -11.28 28.72 18.22
CA PRO A 176 -11.48 28.23 16.86
C PRO A 176 -10.17 28.12 16.07
N TYR A 177 -10.12 27.15 15.17
CA TYR A 177 -8.94 26.86 14.35
C TYR A 177 -8.96 27.63 13.03
N THR A 178 -7.79 27.99 12.53
CA THR A 178 -7.54 28.32 11.12
C THR A 178 -7.02 27.11 10.37
N GLU A 179 -7.11 27.10 9.04
CA GLU A 179 -6.53 26.07 8.16
C GLU A 179 -5.09 25.71 8.58
N ALA A 180 -4.20 26.70 8.65
CA ALA A 180 -2.80 26.51 9.04
C ALA A 180 -2.60 25.90 10.44
N GLU A 181 -3.49 26.15 11.40
CA GLU A 181 -3.37 25.56 12.74
C GLU A 181 -3.74 24.07 12.73
N LEU A 182 -4.65 23.66 11.84
CA LEU A 182 -5.01 22.25 11.64
C LEU A 182 -3.88 21.53 10.91
N VAL A 183 -3.37 22.12 9.82
CA VAL A 183 -2.25 21.58 9.04
C VAL A 183 -1.02 21.37 9.92
N ASP A 184 -0.58 22.42 10.64
CA ASP A 184 0.58 22.34 11.53
C ASP A 184 0.41 21.23 12.58
N TYR A 185 -0.80 21.08 13.15
CA TYR A 185 -1.08 20.05 14.15
C TYR A 185 -0.99 18.64 13.54
N ILE A 186 -1.61 18.44 12.39
CA ILE A 186 -1.63 17.14 11.70
C ILE A 186 -0.23 16.75 11.28
N GLU A 187 0.55 17.64 10.67
CA GLU A 187 1.94 17.31 10.28
C GLU A 187 2.85 17.02 11.48
N GLU A 188 2.62 17.64 12.64
CA GLU A 188 3.40 17.35 13.85
C GLU A 188 3.07 15.95 14.39
N HIS A 189 1.81 15.53 14.31
CA HIS A 189 1.37 14.23 14.81
C HIS A 189 1.63 13.11 13.79
N ASP A 190 1.41 13.37 12.51
CA ASP A 190 1.69 12.42 11.42
C ASP A 190 3.18 12.05 11.41
N ARG A 191 4.11 13.02 11.46
CA ARG A 191 5.56 12.74 11.55
C ARG A 191 5.95 11.88 12.76
N ARG A 192 5.23 12.02 13.87
CA ARG A 192 5.47 11.19 15.05
C ARG A 192 5.01 9.74 14.82
N MET A 193 3.97 9.56 14.01
CA MET A 193 3.37 8.26 13.68
C MET A 193 4.08 7.58 12.50
N THR A 194 4.60 8.31 11.51
CA THR A 194 5.43 7.72 10.43
C THR A 194 6.73 7.11 10.96
N LEU A 195 7.20 7.58 12.12
CA LEU A 195 8.31 6.96 12.86
C LEU A 195 7.90 5.69 13.63
N MET A 196 6.60 5.38 13.71
CA MET A 196 6.05 4.24 14.43
C MET A 196 5.44 3.18 13.50
N GLU A 197 4.85 3.56 12.38
CA GLU A 197 4.28 2.63 11.39
C GLU A 197 4.39 3.23 9.98
N SER A 198 5.08 2.53 9.07
CA SER A 198 4.97 2.80 7.64
C SER A 198 3.53 2.54 7.20
N THR A 199 2.92 3.50 6.53
CA THR A 199 1.52 3.56 6.03
C THR A 199 1.14 2.52 4.95
N LEU A 200 1.66 1.30 5.04
CA LEU A 200 1.54 0.27 4.01
C LEU A 200 0.50 -0.82 4.29
N LEU A 201 -0.35 -0.68 5.31
CA LEU A 201 -1.22 -1.79 5.75
C LEU A 201 -2.39 -2.17 4.82
N PRO A 202 -2.95 -1.30 3.94
CA PRO A 202 -3.86 -1.78 2.89
C PRO A 202 -3.15 -2.71 1.87
N SER A 203 -1.81 -2.71 1.85
CA SER A 203 -1.00 -3.49 0.92
C SER A 203 -0.66 -4.90 1.40
N LEU A 204 -1.02 -5.34 2.61
CA LEU A 204 -0.56 -6.65 3.12
C LEU A 204 -0.99 -7.83 2.23
N ARG A 205 -2.10 -7.70 1.49
CA ARG A 205 -2.50 -8.69 0.46
C ARG A 205 -1.64 -8.64 -0.80
N ARG A 206 -1.08 -7.49 -1.16
CA ARG A 206 -0.26 -7.25 -2.37
C ARG A 206 1.26 -7.38 -2.10
N MET A 207 1.70 -7.26 -0.84
CA MET A 207 3.04 -7.62 -0.36
C MET A 207 3.34 -9.12 -0.54
N THR A 208 2.34 -9.98 -0.81
CA THR A 208 2.60 -11.42 -1.12
C THR A 208 3.52 -11.64 -2.32
N LEU A 209 3.59 -10.70 -3.28
CA LEU A 209 4.59 -10.78 -4.36
C LEU A 209 6.02 -10.50 -3.88
N LEU A 210 6.16 -9.74 -2.79
CA LEU A 210 7.44 -9.42 -2.16
C LEU A 210 7.83 -10.44 -1.08
N VAL A 211 6.91 -11.28 -0.61
CA VAL A 211 7.19 -12.32 0.39
C VAL A 211 8.43 -13.16 0.04
N PRO A 212 8.56 -13.76 -1.17
CA PRO A 212 9.75 -14.53 -1.52
C PRO A 212 11.04 -13.70 -1.59
N TYR A 213 10.91 -12.39 -1.84
CA TYR A 213 12.05 -11.48 -1.83
C TYR A 213 12.49 -11.19 -0.39
N TRP A 214 11.56 -10.86 0.51
CA TRP A 214 11.87 -10.58 1.92
C TRP A 214 12.37 -11.80 2.69
N GLU A 215 11.75 -12.96 2.52
CA GLU A 215 12.23 -14.22 3.15
C GLU A 215 13.67 -14.52 2.71
N LYS A 216 14.00 -14.24 1.44
CA LYS A 216 15.36 -14.44 0.93
C LYS A 216 16.34 -13.37 1.40
N THR A 217 15.94 -12.10 1.44
CA THR A 217 16.81 -10.98 1.80
C THR A 217 17.12 -11.00 3.29
N PHE A 218 16.12 -11.22 4.13
CA PHE A 218 16.24 -11.14 5.58
C PHE A 218 16.39 -12.49 6.27
N GLY A 219 16.25 -13.60 5.54
CA GLY A 219 16.40 -14.95 6.10
C GLY A 219 15.29 -15.36 7.07
N ILE A 220 14.13 -14.71 7.00
CA ILE A 220 12.97 -14.93 7.87
C ILE A 220 11.90 -15.80 7.20
N ASP A 221 10.97 -16.34 8.00
CA ASP A 221 9.78 -17.04 7.53
C ASP A 221 8.52 -16.17 7.73
N LEU A 222 7.98 -15.62 6.64
CA LEU A 222 6.78 -14.77 6.67
C LEU A 222 5.49 -15.59 6.74
N GLY A 223 5.58 -16.92 6.83
CA GLY A 223 4.47 -17.79 7.21
C GLY A 223 4.02 -17.64 8.66
N SER A 224 4.83 -17.00 9.52
CA SER A 224 4.56 -16.69 10.92
C SER A 224 4.79 -15.20 11.22
N PRO A 225 4.25 -14.63 12.32
CA PRO A 225 4.49 -13.24 12.70
C PRO A 225 5.98 -12.96 12.92
N GLN A 226 6.48 -11.83 12.38
CA GLN A 226 7.86 -11.39 12.50
C GLN A 226 7.92 -9.94 12.97
N ILE A 227 8.92 -9.59 13.78
CA ILE A 227 9.25 -8.21 14.14
C ILE A 227 10.75 -8.02 14.16
N GLY A 228 11.23 -6.95 13.53
CA GLY A 228 12.64 -6.73 13.27
C GLY A 228 12.95 -5.27 12.94
N VAL A 229 14.24 -4.98 12.85
CA VAL A 229 14.80 -3.68 12.48
C VAL A 229 15.63 -3.89 11.24
N VAL A 230 15.48 -3.03 10.25
CA VAL A 230 16.17 -3.10 8.96
C VAL A 230 16.86 -1.76 8.72
N ASP A 231 18.15 -1.78 8.39
CA ASP A 231 18.83 -0.60 7.87
C ASP A 231 18.39 -0.32 6.43
N VAL A 232 18.02 0.91 6.15
CA VAL A 232 17.51 1.34 4.84
C VAL A 232 18.62 1.52 3.79
N GLU A 233 19.89 1.64 4.20
CA GLU A 233 21.02 1.89 3.30
C GLU A 233 21.54 0.61 2.63
N ASP A 234 21.63 -0.50 3.35
CA ASP A 234 22.17 -1.79 2.87
C ASP A 234 21.23 -2.99 3.04
N ALA A 235 20.08 -2.80 3.71
CA ALA A 235 19.10 -3.84 4.02
C ALA A 235 19.62 -4.91 5.00
N ASP A 236 20.62 -4.59 5.83
CA ASP A 236 21.00 -5.40 6.97
C ASP A 236 19.89 -5.37 8.04
N SER A 237 19.71 -6.45 8.79
CA SER A 237 18.52 -6.61 9.62
C SER A 237 18.71 -7.51 10.82
N VAL A 238 18.00 -7.19 11.91
CA VAL A 238 17.92 -8.01 13.13
C VAL A 238 16.47 -8.25 13.49
N TRP A 239 16.14 -9.49 13.85
CA TRP A 239 14.77 -9.94 14.11
C TRP A 239 14.65 -10.50 15.53
N MET A 240 13.50 -10.29 16.16
CA MET A 240 13.20 -10.88 17.47
C MET A 240 13.01 -12.39 17.32
N GLU A 241 13.74 -13.17 18.10
CA GLU A 241 13.60 -14.63 18.10
C GLU A 241 12.22 -15.03 18.61
N MET A 242 11.45 -15.71 17.76
CA MET A 242 10.16 -16.30 18.07
C MET A 242 10.15 -17.73 17.51
N ASP A 243 9.95 -18.72 18.38
CA ASP A 243 10.05 -20.14 17.99
C ASP A 243 8.85 -20.59 17.12
N ASP A 244 7.63 -20.12 17.42
CA ASP A 244 6.40 -20.35 16.65
C ASP A 244 5.20 -19.49 17.14
N ASP A 245 4.00 -19.72 16.57
CA ASP A 245 2.74 -19.06 16.97
C ASP A 245 2.34 -19.31 18.45
N GLU A 246 2.92 -20.32 19.12
CA GLU A 246 2.63 -20.64 20.53
C GLU A 246 3.49 -19.81 21.51
N ASP A 247 4.63 -19.28 21.05
CA ASP A 247 5.59 -18.49 21.82
C ASP A 247 5.63 -17.01 21.39
N MET A 248 4.45 -16.41 21.10
CA MET A 248 4.34 -14.97 20.87
C MET A 248 4.74 -14.16 22.12
N PRO A 249 5.54 -13.09 21.97
CA PRO A 249 5.95 -12.28 23.09
C PRO A 249 4.76 -11.56 23.73
N THR A 250 4.84 -11.38 25.04
CA THR A 250 3.95 -10.45 25.73
C THR A 250 4.27 -9.01 25.34
N ALA A 251 3.31 -8.10 25.54
CA ALA A 251 3.53 -6.68 25.27
C ALA A 251 4.74 -6.11 26.03
N ASP A 252 4.98 -6.59 27.26
CA ASP A 252 6.11 -6.16 28.10
C ASP A 252 7.45 -6.65 27.51
N GLU A 253 7.51 -7.90 27.02
CA GLU A 253 8.73 -8.47 26.40
C GLU A 253 9.06 -7.79 25.07
N LEU A 254 8.02 -7.42 24.30
CA LEU A 254 8.20 -6.67 23.07
C LEU A 254 8.69 -5.23 23.35
N GLU A 255 8.13 -4.56 24.37
CA GLU A 255 8.57 -3.23 24.79
C GLU A 255 10.05 -3.25 25.21
N ASP A 256 10.46 -4.22 26.02
CA ASP A 256 11.86 -4.41 26.44
C ASP A 256 12.79 -4.61 25.22
N TRP A 257 12.38 -5.41 24.23
CA TRP A 257 13.16 -5.63 23.00
C TRP A 257 13.29 -4.34 22.17
N ILE A 258 12.21 -3.59 21.99
CA ILE A 258 12.23 -2.29 21.29
C ILE A 258 13.11 -1.27 22.03
N GLU A 259 13.07 -1.22 23.36
CA GLU A 259 13.96 -0.36 24.14
C GLU A 259 15.44 -0.71 23.93
N ASP A 260 15.77 -2.00 23.84
CA ASP A 260 17.13 -2.47 23.60
C ASP A 260 17.63 -2.08 22.20
N VAL A 261 16.79 -2.21 21.16
CA VAL A 261 17.03 -1.67 19.81
C VAL A 261 17.28 -0.17 19.85
N LEU A 262 16.35 0.62 20.41
CA LEU A 262 16.46 2.08 20.42
C LEU A 262 17.66 2.58 21.24
N SER A 263 18.14 1.78 22.19
CA SER A 263 19.33 2.07 22.98
C SER A 263 20.64 1.69 22.28
N GLY A 264 20.58 1.02 21.12
CA GLY A 264 21.72 0.52 20.36
C GLY A 264 22.40 -0.69 21.00
N LYS A 265 21.67 -1.48 21.80
CA LYS A 265 22.17 -2.78 22.29
C LYS A 265 21.93 -3.90 21.27
N ILE A 266 20.95 -3.70 20.39
CA ILE A 266 20.64 -4.56 19.27
C ILE A 266 20.84 -3.67 18.04
N ASP A 267 21.85 -3.99 17.24
CA ASP A 267 22.29 -3.18 16.10
C ASP A 267 22.53 -4.12 14.91
N PRO A 268 21.89 -3.88 13.74
CA PRO A 268 22.09 -4.69 12.55
C PRO A 268 23.51 -4.68 11.99
N ASP A 269 24.34 -3.71 12.38
CA ASP A 269 25.73 -3.61 11.91
C ASP A 269 26.76 -4.37 12.78
N ASP A 270 26.37 -4.96 13.92
CA ASP A 270 27.29 -5.47 14.96
C ASP A 270 27.67 -6.97 14.79
N ASP A 271 27.45 -7.55 13.61
CA ASP A 271 27.71 -8.97 13.30
C ASP A 271 29.17 -9.30 12.90
N ASP A 272 30.08 -8.32 12.91
CA ASP A 272 31.51 -8.51 12.61
C ASP A 272 32.39 -8.00 13.77
N ASP A 273 32.70 -8.85 14.76
CA ASP A 273 34.03 -8.93 15.44
C ASP A 273 33.91 -9.63 16.82
N ASP A 274 33.88 -10.98 16.86
CA ASP A 274 34.36 -11.75 18.03
C ASP A 274 34.71 -13.21 17.64
N ASP A 275 35.42 -13.38 16.51
CA ASP A 275 36.01 -14.66 16.08
C ASP A 275 37.54 -14.70 16.32
N ASP A 276 37.99 -14.07 17.40
CA ASP A 276 39.36 -14.18 17.92
C ASP A 276 39.30 -14.75 19.34
N ASP A 277 39.42 -16.08 19.49
CA ASP A 277 40.25 -16.70 20.54
C ASP A 277 40.33 -18.25 20.40
N ASP A 278 41.48 -18.67 19.86
CA ASP A 278 42.41 -19.68 20.37
C ASP A 278 42.11 -21.21 20.35
N ASP A 279 43.07 -21.88 19.70
CA ASP A 279 43.72 -23.17 20.03
C ASP A 279 42.88 -24.46 20.03
N ASP A 280 43.02 -25.23 18.95
CA ASP A 280 43.19 -26.69 19.07
C ASP A 280 44.31 -27.16 18.13
N ASP A 281 45.52 -27.21 18.70
CA ASP A 281 46.60 -28.10 18.29
C ASP A 281 46.09 -29.55 18.43
N ASP A 282 45.97 -30.30 17.33
CA ASP A 282 46.11 -31.76 17.37
C ASP A 282 46.85 -32.23 16.11
N GLU A 283 48.16 -32.42 16.30
CA GLU A 283 49.06 -33.17 15.41
C GLU A 283 48.73 -34.68 15.46
N ASP A 284 48.92 -35.33 14.31
CA ASP A 284 49.22 -36.75 14.09
C ASP A 284 48.10 -37.79 14.33
N ASP A 285 47.71 -38.56 13.30
CA ASP A 285 48.53 -39.67 12.79
C ASP A 285 47.88 -40.31 11.53
N ASP A 286 48.77 -40.80 10.68
CA ASP A 286 48.56 -41.43 9.38
C ASP A 286 47.84 -42.81 9.42
N ASP A 287 47.66 -43.36 8.21
CA ASP A 287 47.46 -44.77 7.82
C ASP A 287 46.00 -45.28 7.85
N ASP A 288 45.46 -45.96 6.85
CA ASP A 288 46.01 -46.50 5.59
C ASP A 288 44.80 -47.06 4.79
N ASP A 289 44.94 -47.04 3.46
CA ASP A 289 44.63 -48.09 2.47
C ASP A 289 43.23 -48.78 2.47
N ASP A 290 42.50 -48.62 1.36
CA ASP A 290 42.39 -49.62 0.25
C ASP A 290 41.04 -50.38 0.40
N ASP A 291 40.28 -50.77 -0.60
CA ASP A 291 40.42 -50.80 -2.06
C ASP A 291 39.05 -51.27 -2.61
N ASP A 292 38.97 -51.28 -3.94
CA ASP A 292 38.07 -52.06 -4.81
C ASP A 292 36.68 -51.43 -5.09
N GLU A 293 36.45 -50.84 -6.28
CA GLU A 293 36.33 -51.49 -7.62
C GLU A 293 35.27 -52.61 -7.57
N ASP A 294 34.29 -52.75 -8.46
CA ASP A 294 33.99 -52.17 -9.77
C ASP A 294 32.64 -52.78 -10.21
N ASP A 295 32.15 -52.29 -11.36
CA ASP A 295 31.37 -53.02 -12.38
C ASP A 295 29.88 -53.32 -12.08
N ASP A 296 28.97 -52.68 -12.80
CA ASP A 296 28.40 -53.12 -14.10
C ASP A 296 27.11 -53.91 -13.81
N ASP A 297 26.04 -53.93 -14.60
CA ASP A 297 25.66 -53.43 -15.91
C ASP A 297 24.15 -53.75 -16.04
N ASP A 298 23.59 -53.41 -17.19
CA ASP A 298 22.40 -53.99 -17.82
C ASP A 298 21.04 -53.41 -17.38
N GLU A 299 20.48 -52.48 -18.16
CA GLU A 299 19.79 -52.67 -19.46
C GLU A 299 18.36 -53.23 -19.28
N ASP A 300 17.41 -52.35 -19.63
CA ASP A 300 16.18 -52.55 -20.41
C ASP A 300 15.34 -53.82 -20.19
N ASP A 301 14.06 -53.60 -19.88
CA ASP A 301 12.99 -54.30 -20.60
C ASP A 301 11.82 -53.33 -20.79
N ASP A 302 11.60 -53.03 -22.07
CA ASP A 302 10.42 -52.42 -22.68
C ASP A 302 9.16 -53.31 -22.50
N ASP A 303 8.07 -52.81 -23.08
CA ASP A 303 6.84 -53.52 -23.46
C ASP A 303 5.82 -53.68 -22.31
N ASP A 304 4.54 -53.33 -22.47
CA ASP A 304 3.74 -53.11 -23.67
C ASP A 304 2.37 -52.56 -23.22
N ASP A 305 1.73 -51.80 -24.11
CA ASP A 305 0.31 -51.87 -24.47
C ASP A 305 -0.75 -51.47 -23.41
N ASP A 306 -1.84 -50.78 -23.74
CA ASP A 306 -2.43 -50.49 -25.05
C ASP A 306 -3.65 -49.57 -24.82
N ASP A 307 -4.11 -49.03 -25.95
CA ASP A 307 -5.47 -48.64 -26.29
C ASP A 307 -5.99 -47.31 -25.72
N ASP A 308 -6.14 -46.25 -26.51
CA ASP A 308 -6.79 -46.07 -27.84
C ASP A 308 -8.09 -45.26 -27.69
N ASP A 309 -8.39 -44.61 -28.80
CA ASP A 309 -9.61 -43.93 -29.22
C ASP A 309 -9.75 -42.48 -28.73
N ASP A 310 -9.20 -41.51 -29.46
CA ASP A 310 -9.48 -41.10 -30.85
C ASP A 310 -10.85 -40.43 -31.06
N ASP A 311 -10.75 -39.48 -31.98
CA ASP A 311 -11.74 -38.84 -32.82
C ASP A 311 -12.42 -37.61 -32.21
N ASP A 312 -11.92 -36.41 -32.50
CA ASP A 312 -11.81 -35.72 -33.80
C ASP A 312 -13.10 -35.03 -34.23
N ASP A 313 -12.82 -33.93 -34.92
CA ASP A 313 -13.60 -33.19 -35.89
C ASP A 313 -14.62 -32.20 -35.33
N ASP A 314 -14.30 -30.90 -35.33
CA ASP A 314 -14.05 -30.01 -36.47
C ASP A 314 -15.33 -29.36 -37.01
N ASP A 315 -15.10 -28.12 -37.43
CA ASP A 315 -15.79 -27.40 -38.48
C ASP A 315 -17.12 -26.71 -38.15
N ASP A 316 -16.94 -25.41 -37.91
CA ASP A 316 -17.22 -24.35 -38.88
C ASP A 316 -18.67 -24.01 -39.28
N ASP A 317 -18.76 -22.70 -39.52
CA ASP A 317 -19.65 -21.95 -40.40
C ASP A 317 -21.07 -21.60 -39.89
N ASP A 318 -21.18 -20.30 -39.57
CA ASP A 318 -21.94 -19.32 -40.36
C ASP A 318 -23.24 -19.83 -41.00
N ASP A 319 -24.36 -19.24 -40.57
CA ASP A 319 -25.04 -18.23 -41.38
C ASP A 319 -26.35 -17.78 -40.70
N ASP A 320 -26.52 -16.46 -40.73
CA ASP A 320 -27.74 -15.70 -41.01
C ASP A 320 -29.12 -16.39 -40.88
N ASP A 321 -30.02 -15.74 -40.16
CA ASP A 321 -31.30 -15.31 -40.73
C ASP A 321 -32.01 -14.35 -39.74
N ASP A 322 -31.90 -13.07 -40.08
CA ASP A 322 -33.01 -12.18 -40.43
C ASP A 322 -34.29 -12.04 -39.55
N ASP A 323 -34.67 -10.76 -39.51
CA ASP A 323 -36.03 -10.21 -39.58
C ASP A 323 -36.81 -9.87 -38.30
N ASP A 324 -36.89 -8.54 -38.13
CA ASP A 324 -38.12 -7.73 -38.23
C ASP A 324 -38.70 -7.10 -36.95
N ASP A 325 -38.67 -5.75 -37.00
CA ASP A 325 -39.76 -4.80 -36.76
C ASP A 325 -40.58 -4.88 -35.47
N ASP A 326 -40.58 -3.79 -34.70
CA ASP A 326 -41.72 -2.85 -34.71
C ASP A 326 -41.48 -1.64 -33.79
N ASP A 327 -41.51 -0.46 -34.43
CA ASP A 327 -42.24 0.77 -34.14
C ASP A 327 -42.57 1.28 -32.70
N ASP A 328 -42.60 2.62 -32.66
CA ASP A 328 -43.32 3.55 -31.74
C ASP A 328 -42.78 3.68 -30.30
N GLU A 329 -42.56 4.85 -29.70
CA GLU A 329 -43.08 6.23 -29.90
C GLU A 329 -42.15 7.26 -29.20
#